data_AF-A0A1L9ULM4-F1
#
_entry.id   AF-A0A1L9ULM4-F1
#
_cell.length_a   1.000
_cell.length_b   1.000
_cell.length_c   1.000
_cell.angle_alpha   90.00
_cell.angle_beta   90.00
_cell.angle_gamma   90.00
#
_symmetry.space_group_name_H-M   'P 1'
#
loop_
_entity.id
_entity.type
_entity.pdbx_description
1 polymer ?
#
loop_
_entity_poly.entity_id
_entity_poly.type
_entity_poly.pdbx_seq_one_letter_code
_entity_poly.pdbx_strand_id
1 'polypeptide(L)'
;MAHTCTLAVTTQCRICHFTCEWSKANPVKGVDGQRHESLDVVLYLKKDTVIQTEDNNGIATAVCFNAPQGDDDKGPSTSWGLTPEITRFLVEALDKCNNGSNDDKTPIVFKFILSRIDGYLARSDFLEQRLDGVKHVAWVVGVLRPRQEVTAPRGQIGGMAQDLSTLLSMCVGAVLLDNGYDLPDTLHSVEEALCNRISYPWVVPTPIPPERLAWVEGRKDADASRRMYEAAAALGIALVIIDKPGHWLQNDHGPYAHLREGFIATNIDVDEGFVDRMVTAVRSYEAISAMRLKLIRYLLRVYDIKCDLRLTRLLVDMQVIGLVKKLTGRLGSALI
;
A
#
# COMPACT_ATOMS: atom_id res chain seq x y z
N MET A 1 -8.47 23.56 -11.37
CA MET A 1 -8.42 24.83 -10.61
C MET A 1 -7.54 24.57 -9.41
N ALA A 2 -6.58 25.45 -9.13
CA ALA A 2 -5.70 25.33 -7.98
C ALA A 2 -6.32 26.05 -6.78
N HIS A 3 -6.20 25.45 -5.61
CA HIS A 3 -6.68 25.96 -4.34
C HIS A 3 -5.51 26.13 -3.38
N THR A 4 -5.65 27.00 -2.38
CA THR A 4 -4.57 27.33 -1.46
C THR A 4 -5.04 27.26 0.00
N CYS A 5 -4.18 26.74 0.86
CA CYS A 5 -4.39 26.70 2.30
C CYS A 5 -3.03 26.76 3.03
N THR A 6 -3.04 26.79 4.35
CA THR A 6 -1.83 26.60 5.16
C THR A 6 -1.84 25.18 5.73
N LEU A 7 -0.73 24.47 5.62
CA LEU A 7 -0.52 23.18 6.27
C LEU A 7 0.55 23.34 7.34
N ALA A 8 0.26 22.99 8.59
CA ALA A 8 1.26 22.88 9.63
C ALA A 8 1.54 21.40 9.91
N VAL A 9 2.83 21.04 9.96
CA VAL A 9 3.27 19.70 10.35
C VAL A 9 4.15 19.83 11.59
N THR A 10 3.68 19.24 12.67
CA THR A 10 4.36 19.19 13.96
C THR A 10 5.02 17.84 14.12
N THR A 11 6.33 17.87 14.32
CA THR A 11 7.15 16.73 14.70
C THR A 11 7.55 16.86 16.17
N GLN A 12 8.27 15.88 16.72
CA GLN A 12 8.80 15.97 18.09
C GLN A 12 9.72 17.17 18.31
N CYS A 13 10.39 17.67 17.27
CA CYS A 13 11.48 18.65 17.38
C CYS A 13 11.23 19.97 16.64
N ARG A 14 10.16 20.08 15.86
CA ARG A 14 9.86 21.28 15.06
C ARG A 14 8.42 21.34 14.59
N ILE A 15 7.92 22.57 14.41
CA ILE A 15 6.67 22.85 13.72
C ILE A 15 7.00 23.57 12.41
N CYS A 16 6.67 22.93 11.28
CA CYS A 16 6.88 23.50 9.95
C CYS A 16 5.55 24.02 9.40
N HIS A 17 5.51 25.27 8.97
CA HIS A 17 4.35 25.87 8.32
C HIS A 17 4.60 25.95 6.82
N PHE A 18 3.63 25.51 6.04
CA PHE A 18 3.69 25.51 4.58
C PHE A 18 2.53 26.32 4.00
N THR A 19 2.82 27.10 2.96
CA THR A 19 1.79 27.43 1.98
C THR A 19 1.55 26.18 1.15
N CYS A 20 0.32 25.69 1.15
CA CYS A 20 -0.08 24.47 0.46
C CYS A 20 -0.95 24.86 -0.74
N GLU A 21 -0.43 24.62 -1.93
CA GLU A 21 -1.21 24.67 -3.17
C GLU A 21 -1.66 23.26 -3.52
N TRP A 22 -2.93 23.10 -3.90
CA TRP A 22 -3.43 21.78 -4.26
C TRP A 22 -4.44 21.85 -5.39
N SER A 23 -4.46 20.81 -6.21
CA SER A 23 -5.37 20.70 -7.33
C SER A 23 -5.65 19.25 -7.66
N LYS A 24 -6.87 18.97 -8.11
CA LYS A 24 -7.19 17.67 -8.69
C LYS A 24 -6.76 17.64 -10.15
N ALA A 25 -6.06 16.57 -10.53
CA ALA A 25 -5.85 16.26 -11.93
C ALA A 25 -7.18 15.80 -12.56
N ASN A 26 -7.22 15.82 -13.90
CA ASN A 26 -8.37 15.33 -14.61
C ASN A 26 -8.55 13.82 -14.35
N PRO A 27 -9.79 13.34 -14.14
CA PRO A 27 -10.03 11.92 -13.92
C PRO A 27 -9.54 11.07 -15.09
N VAL A 28 -8.80 10.02 -14.77
CA VAL A 28 -8.28 9.08 -15.76
C VAL A 28 -9.24 7.90 -15.87
N LYS A 29 -9.62 7.54 -17.09
CA LYS A 29 -10.32 6.28 -17.38
C LYS A 29 -9.27 5.21 -17.66
N GLY A 30 -9.12 4.27 -16.72
CA GLY A 30 -8.33 3.06 -16.91
C GLY A 30 -9.04 2.05 -17.82
N VAL A 31 -8.41 0.90 -17.98
CA VAL A 31 -8.98 -0.26 -18.67
C VAL A 31 -10.09 -0.85 -17.79
N ASP A 32 -11.13 -1.43 -18.41
CA ASP A 32 -12.26 -2.08 -17.72
C ASP A 32 -13.06 -1.19 -16.75
N GLY A 33 -13.05 0.13 -16.95
CA GLY A 33 -13.87 1.06 -16.19
C GLY A 33 -13.31 1.47 -14.83
N GLN A 34 -12.12 0.97 -14.44
CA GLN A 34 -11.39 1.50 -13.29
C GLN A 34 -11.12 2.99 -13.50
N ARG A 35 -11.37 3.80 -12.48
CA ARG A 35 -11.11 5.24 -12.53
C ARG A 35 -10.36 5.64 -11.28
N HIS A 36 -9.26 6.34 -11.47
CA HIS A 36 -8.56 7.02 -10.39
C HIS A 36 -8.55 8.50 -10.68
N GLU A 37 -8.32 9.25 -9.63
CA GLU A 37 -8.06 10.69 -9.68
C GLU A 37 -6.83 10.94 -8.82
N SER A 38 -5.95 11.83 -9.27
CA SER A 38 -4.82 12.26 -8.47
C SER A 38 -5.07 13.66 -7.91
N LEU A 39 -4.58 13.86 -6.71
CA LEU A 39 -4.57 15.14 -6.01
C LEU A 39 -3.11 15.58 -5.89
N ASP A 40 -2.78 16.65 -6.60
CA ASP A 40 -1.48 17.29 -6.52
C ASP A 40 -1.46 18.21 -5.30
N VAL A 41 -0.42 18.10 -4.48
CA VAL A 41 -0.19 18.93 -3.31
C VAL A 41 1.25 19.44 -3.36
N VAL A 42 1.41 20.76 -3.43
CA VAL A 42 2.70 21.44 -3.50
C VAL A 42 2.86 22.28 -2.23
N LEU A 43 3.89 21.99 -1.46
CA LEU A 43 4.20 22.67 -0.21
C LEU A 43 5.38 23.61 -0.39
N TYR A 44 5.17 24.87 -0.04
CA TYR A 44 6.21 25.90 0.02
C TYR A 44 6.45 26.26 1.48
N LEU A 45 7.69 26.05 1.96
CA LEU A 45 8.05 26.33 3.34
C LEU A 45 7.90 27.83 3.65
N LYS A 46 7.20 28.15 4.74
CA LYS A 46 7.16 29.52 5.28
C LYS A 46 8.41 29.74 6.14
N LYS A 47 9.05 30.90 5.97
CA LYS A 47 10.31 31.25 6.66
C LYS A 47 10.18 31.25 8.19
N ASP A 48 8.98 31.41 8.72
CA ASP A 48 8.70 31.45 10.17
C ASP A 48 8.56 30.04 10.77
N THR A 49 9.53 29.17 10.52
CA THR A 49 9.58 27.85 11.16
C THR A 49 9.95 28.03 12.63
N VAL A 50 9.03 27.67 13.53
CA VAL A 50 9.28 27.71 14.97
C VAL A 50 9.94 26.40 15.37
N ILE A 51 11.23 26.46 15.67
CA ILE A 51 11.96 25.37 16.34
C ILE A 51 11.56 25.44 17.82
N GLN A 52 10.70 24.54 18.27
CA GLN A 52 10.49 24.33 19.71
C GLN A 52 11.58 23.39 20.21
N THR A 53 12.45 23.87 21.09
CA THR A 53 13.52 23.09 21.74
C THR A 53 13.11 22.55 23.12
N GLU A 54 11.82 22.27 23.34
CA GLU A 54 11.38 21.67 24.59
C GLU A 54 10.82 20.28 24.33
N ASP A 55 11.32 19.32 25.11
CA ASP A 55 11.00 17.89 25.16
C ASP A 55 9.50 17.64 25.40
N ASN A 56 8.66 18.04 24.46
CA ASN A 56 7.30 17.59 24.40
C ASN A 56 7.33 16.19 23.78
N ASN A 57 6.94 15.21 24.60
CA ASN A 57 6.61 13.85 24.20
C ASN A 57 5.36 13.81 23.28
N GLY A 58 5.18 14.85 22.46
CA GLY A 58 4.01 15.13 21.64
C GLY A 58 3.95 14.19 20.46
N ILE A 59 2.75 13.69 20.23
CA ILE A 59 2.42 12.89 19.06
C ILE A 59 2.56 13.80 17.83
N ALA A 60 3.24 13.33 16.79
CA ALA A 60 3.34 14.08 15.54
C ALA A 60 1.93 14.36 14.97
N THR A 61 1.69 15.57 14.50
CA THR A 61 0.38 16.01 14.00
C THR A 61 0.53 16.79 12.71
N ALA A 62 -0.46 16.71 11.83
CA ALA A 62 -0.55 17.53 10.64
C ALA A 62 -1.94 18.14 10.54
N VAL A 63 -2.01 19.45 10.28
CA VAL A 63 -3.25 20.23 10.39
C VAL A 63 -3.34 21.25 9.27
N CYS A 64 -4.49 21.30 8.62
CA CYS A 64 -4.80 22.28 7.57
C CYS A 64 -5.58 23.48 8.14
N PHE A 65 -5.29 24.67 7.63
CA PHE A 65 -5.96 25.93 7.95
C PHE A 65 -6.32 26.66 6.66
N ASN A 66 -7.44 27.39 6.65
CA ASN A 66 -7.73 28.30 5.55
C ASN A 66 -6.68 29.41 5.49
N ALA A 67 -6.38 29.90 4.29
CA ALA A 67 -5.53 31.08 4.16
C ALA A 67 -6.20 32.27 4.89
N PRO A 68 -5.42 33.11 5.61
CA PRO A 68 -5.97 34.29 6.28
C PRO A 68 -6.62 35.21 5.24
N GLN A 69 -7.91 35.49 5.41
CA GLN A 69 -8.65 36.44 4.60
C GLN A 69 -8.44 37.86 5.15
N GLY A 70 -7.38 38.53 4.69
CA GLY A 70 -7.13 39.95 4.98
C GLY A 70 -6.60 40.26 6.39
N ASP A 71 -6.20 41.52 6.56
CA ASP A 71 -5.49 42.09 7.73
C ASP A 71 -6.35 42.23 9.01
N ASP A 72 -7.59 41.72 9.01
CA ASP A 72 -8.46 41.81 10.17
C ASP A 72 -8.28 40.60 11.09
N ASP A 73 -7.44 40.84 12.10
CA ASP A 73 -7.37 40.12 13.36
C ASP A 73 -8.78 39.92 13.96
N LYS A 74 -9.32 38.67 13.93
CA LYS A 74 -10.17 38.07 14.99
C LYS A 74 -10.72 36.69 14.63
N GLY A 75 -10.13 35.67 15.25
CA GLY A 75 -10.72 34.35 15.47
C GLY A 75 -9.70 33.22 15.26
N PRO A 76 -9.67 32.18 16.11
CA PRO A 76 -8.83 31.01 15.84
C PRO A 76 -9.27 30.42 14.50
N SER A 77 -8.37 30.40 13.52
CA SER A 77 -8.61 29.75 12.24
C SER A 77 -9.04 28.30 12.51
N THR A 78 -10.26 27.93 12.08
CA THR A 78 -10.72 26.55 12.18
C THR A 78 -9.67 25.64 11.55
N SER A 79 -9.30 24.60 12.28
CA SER A 79 -8.20 23.73 11.94
C SER A 79 -8.72 22.31 11.69
N TRP A 80 -8.25 21.65 10.64
CA TRP A 80 -8.66 20.29 10.30
C TRP A 80 -7.47 19.34 10.38
N GLY A 81 -7.53 18.41 11.33
CA GLY A 81 -6.48 17.41 11.53
C GLY A 81 -6.49 16.34 10.43
N LEU A 82 -5.31 15.94 10.01
CA LEU A 82 -5.13 14.83 9.07
C LEU A 82 -5.14 13.48 9.81
N THR A 83 -5.39 12.40 9.06
CA THR A 83 -5.36 11.05 9.64
C THR A 83 -3.94 10.68 10.10
N PRO A 84 -3.79 9.72 11.03
CA PRO A 84 -2.48 9.27 11.48
C PRO A 84 -1.58 8.76 10.34
N GLU A 85 -2.15 8.06 9.36
CA GLU A 85 -1.41 7.50 8.22
C GLU A 85 -0.83 8.61 7.34
N ILE A 86 -1.61 9.65 7.06
CA ILE A 86 -1.17 10.80 6.26
C ILE A 86 -0.19 11.66 7.03
N THR A 87 -0.46 11.88 8.32
CA THR A 87 0.46 12.60 9.20
C THR A 87 1.82 11.92 9.23
N ARG A 88 1.85 10.59 9.42
CA ARG A 88 3.09 9.81 9.41
C ARG A 88 3.82 9.92 8.07
N PHE A 89 3.09 9.79 6.96
CA PHE A 89 3.68 9.95 5.62
C PHE A 89 4.31 11.33 5.44
N LEU A 90 3.61 12.41 5.79
CA LEU A 90 4.12 13.77 5.65
C LEU A 90 5.37 13.97 6.49
N VAL A 91 5.39 13.52 7.75
CA VAL A 91 6.57 13.62 8.62
C VAL A 91 7.76 12.86 8.02
N GLU A 92 7.58 11.60 7.64
CA GLU A 92 8.63 10.78 7.03
C GLU A 92 9.14 11.38 5.70
N ALA A 93 8.24 11.96 4.89
CA ALA A 93 8.60 12.61 3.64
C ALA A 93 9.41 13.89 3.88
N LEU A 94 9.01 14.73 4.83
CA LEU A 94 9.76 15.92 5.21
C LEU A 94 11.16 15.54 5.67
N ASP A 95 11.30 14.51 6.51
CA ASP A 95 12.62 14.06 6.97
C ASP A 95 13.49 13.56 5.82
N LYS A 96 12.90 12.86 4.84
CA LYS A 96 13.61 12.47 3.59
C LYS A 96 14.09 13.69 2.79
N CYS A 97 13.29 14.75 2.68
CA CYS A 97 13.68 15.97 1.97
C CYS A 97 14.80 16.74 2.67
N ASN A 98 14.79 16.82 4.01
CA ASN A 98 15.79 17.55 4.79
C ASN A 98 17.19 16.92 4.75
N ASN A 99 17.27 15.61 4.52
CA ASN A 99 18.55 14.91 4.41
C ASN A 99 19.24 15.09 3.04
N GLY A 100 18.60 15.78 2.08
CA GLY A 100 19.03 15.82 0.67
C GLY A 100 19.41 17.19 0.09
N SER A 101 18.95 18.33 0.63
CA SER A 101 19.29 19.65 0.05
C SER A 101 19.12 20.82 1.04
N ASN A 102 20.03 21.79 0.99
CA ASN A 102 20.05 23.03 1.79
C ASN A 102 19.28 24.22 1.14
N ASP A 103 18.47 23.99 0.10
CA ASP A 103 17.74 25.09 -0.56
C ASP A 103 16.28 25.14 -0.11
N ASP A 104 16.01 26.01 0.86
CA ASP A 104 14.68 26.30 1.43
C ASP A 104 13.63 26.77 0.38
N LYS A 105 14.04 26.96 -0.87
CA LYS A 105 13.18 27.43 -1.97
C LYS A 105 12.54 26.32 -2.79
N THR A 106 13.04 25.09 -2.71
CA THR A 106 12.49 24.00 -3.53
C THR A 106 11.17 23.54 -2.92
N PRO A 107 10.03 23.62 -3.63
CA PRO A 107 8.77 23.14 -3.10
C PRO A 107 8.83 21.63 -2.89
N ILE A 108 8.04 21.12 -1.95
CA ILE A 108 7.86 19.68 -1.73
C ILE A 108 6.57 19.25 -2.43
N VAL A 109 6.67 18.30 -3.35
CA VAL A 109 5.58 17.93 -4.25
C VAL A 109 5.11 16.53 -3.94
N PHE A 110 3.81 16.41 -3.73
CA PHE A 110 3.13 15.16 -3.48
C PHE A 110 2.03 14.94 -4.52
N LYS A 111 1.80 13.67 -4.83
CA LYS A 111 0.62 13.22 -5.55
C LYS A 111 -0.10 12.17 -4.72
N PHE A 112 -1.33 12.46 -4.33
CA PHE A 112 -2.20 11.54 -3.60
C PHE A 112 -3.15 10.86 -4.56
N ILE A 113 -3.35 9.56 -4.40
CA ILE A 113 -4.19 8.76 -5.30
C ILE A 113 -5.54 8.54 -4.64
N LEU A 114 -6.61 8.84 -5.37
CA LEU A 114 -8.00 8.68 -4.93
C LEU A 114 -8.70 7.65 -5.80
N SER A 115 -9.52 6.80 -5.19
CA SER A 115 -10.46 5.97 -5.94
C SER A 115 -11.66 6.80 -6.37
N ARG A 116 -12.19 6.51 -7.56
CA ARG A 116 -13.46 7.06 -8.03
C ARG A 116 -14.63 6.10 -7.86
N ILE A 117 -14.37 4.90 -7.37
CA ILE A 117 -15.37 3.88 -7.12
C ILE A 117 -15.29 3.46 -5.66
N ASP A 118 -16.45 3.15 -5.09
CA ASP A 118 -16.52 2.51 -3.78
C ASP A 118 -16.19 1.03 -3.94
N GLY A 119 -15.65 0.43 -2.89
CA GLY A 119 -15.38 -1.00 -2.87
C GLY A 119 -14.30 -1.36 -1.88
N TYR A 120 -13.49 -2.37 -2.22
CA TYR A 120 -12.50 -2.95 -1.34
C TYR A 120 -11.15 -3.01 -2.06
N LEU A 121 -10.09 -2.63 -1.35
CA LEU A 121 -8.74 -2.65 -1.91
C LEU A 121 -8.28 -4.10 -2.12
N ALA A 122 -8.03 -4.47 -3.37
CA ALA A 122 -7.61 -5.83 -3.71
C ALA A 122 -6.21 -6.15 -3.19
N ARG A 123 -5.29 -5.18 -3.28
CA ARG A 123 -3.90 -5.33 -2.88
C ARG A 123 -3.34 -4.03 -2.33
N SER A 124 -2.63 -4.08 -1.20
CA SER A 124 -2.18 -2.87 -0.49
C SER A 124 -0.90 -2.22 -1.06
N ASP A 125 0.05 -3.01 -1.57
CA ASP A 125 1.34 -2.52 -2.12
C ASP A 125 1.27 -2.22 -3.63
N PHE A 126 0.05 -2.04 -4.16
CA PHE A 126 -0.20 -1.98 -5.59
C PHE A 126 0.44 -0.76 -6.25
N LEU A 127 0.60 0.34 -5.51
CA LEU A 127 1.25 1.56 -5.99
C LEU A 127 2.76 1.38 -6.01
N GLU A 128 3.34 0.89 -4.92
CA GLU A 128 4.77 0.67 -4.74
C GLU A 128 5.31 -0.26 -5.84
N GLN A 129 4.64 -1.38 -6.08
CA GLN A 129 5.04 -2.34 -7.13
C GLN A 129 4.96 -1.73 -8.54
N ARG A 130 4.00 -0.83 -8.77
CA ARG A 130 3.72 -0.30 -10.11
C ARG A 130 4.53 0.94 -10.41
N LEU A 131 4.83 1.75 -9.41
CA LEU A 131 5.61 2.98 -9.55
C LEU A 131 7.11 2.77 -9.30
N ASP A 132 7.53 1.55 -9.00
CA ASP A 132 8.95 1.21 -8.94
C ASP A 132 9.67 1.58 -10.25
N GLY A 133 10.82 2.24 -10.08
CA GLY A 133 11.65 2.76 -11.16
C GLY A 133 11.00 3.83 -12.05
N VAL A 134 9.86 4.43 -11.66
CA VAL A 134 9.28 5.56 -12.39
C VAL A 134 10.14 6.81 -12.18
N LYS A 135 10.46 7.50 -13.27
CA LYS A 135 11.21 8.77 -13.23
C LYS A 135 10.45 9.80 -12.38
N HIS A 136 11.17 10.62 -11.63
CA HIS A 136 10.62 11.66 -10.76
C HIS A 136 9.83 11.15 -9.55
N VAL A 137 9.76 9.84 -9.32
CA VAL A 137 9.16 9.28 -8.10
C VAL A 137 10.27 9.01 -7.09
N ALA A 138 10.30 9.78 -6.00
CA ALA A 138 11.28 9.62 -4.93
C ALA A 138 10.82 8.56 -3.92
N TRP A 139 9.52 8.55 -3.59
CA TRP A 139 8.97 7.62 -2.62
C TRP A 139 7.47 7.38 -2.84
N VAL A 140 7.00 6.18 -2.51
CA VAL A 140 5.61 5.74 -2.69
C VAL A 140 5.17 5.03 -1.41
N VAL A 141 3.93 5.27 -0.98
CA VAL A 141 3.32 4.54 0.11
C VAL A 141 1.84 4.27 -0.17
N GLY A 142 1.40 3.03 0.02
CA GLY A 142 0.00 2.68 0.19
C GLY A 142 -0.44 2.99 1.62
N VAL A 143 -1.55 3.72 1.78
CA VAL A 143 -2.04 4.10 3.13
C VAL A 143 -3.06 3.12 3.70
N LEU A 144 -3.55 2.20 2.86
CA LEU A 144 -4.62 1.28 3.22
C LEU A 144 -4.12 -0.15 3.39
N ARG A 145 -4.84 -0.91 4.21
CA ARG A 145 -4.63 -2.34 4.41
C ARG A 145 -5.33 -3.14 3.29
N PRO A 146 -4.88 -4.38 3.02
CA PRO A 146 -5.60 -5.24 2.11
C PRO A 146 -7.04 -5.47 2.56
N ARG A 147 -7.97 -5.51 1.59
CA ARG A 147 -9.41 -5.70 1.78
C ARG A 147 -10.08 -4.58 2.58
N GLN A 148 -9.38 -3.48 2.86
CA GLN A 148 -9.99 -2.32 3.50
C GLN A 148 -10.99 -1.69 2.53
N GLU A 149 -12.10 -1.21 3.09
CA GLU A 149 -13.10 -0.47 2.32
C GLU A 149 -12.51 0.86 1.82
N VAL A 150 -12.84 1.18 0.58
CA VAL A 150 -12.43 2.40 -0.11
C VAL A 150 -13.71 3.13 -0.49
N THR A 151 -13.76 4.41 -0.14
CA THR A 151 -14.88 5.30 -0.48
C THR A 151 -14.40 6.33 -1.49
N ALA A 152 -15.16 6.50 -2.56
CA ALA A 152 -14.92 7.53 -3.55
C ALA A 152 -15.29 8.91 -2.97
N PRO A 153 -14.48 9.97 -3.19
CA PRO A 153 -14.85 11.32 -2.83
C PRO A 153 -16.18 11.73 -3.50
N ARG A 154 -17.16 12.12 -2.69
CA ARG A 154 -18.47 12.62 -3.13
C ARG A 154 -18.61 14.09 -2.73
N GLY A 155 -19.29 14.87 -3.57
CA GLY A 155 -19.59 16.27 -3.29
C GLY A 155 -18.74 17.25 -4.11
N GLN A 156 -19.19 18.51 -4.11
CA GLN A 156 -18.45 19.60 -4.70
C GLN A 156 -17.35 20.05 -3.73
N ILE A 157 -16.18 20.34 -4.29
CA ILE A 157 -15.04 20.87 -3.55
C ILE A 157 -15.15 22.39 -3.57
N GLY A 158 -15.23 23.00 -2.40
CA GLY A 158 -15.26 24.45 -2.23
C GLY A 158 -13.88 25.10 -2.32
N GLY A 159 -12.81 24.30 -2.33
CA GLY A 159 -11.43 24.78 -2.34
C GLY A 159 -10.89 25.15 -0.96
N MET A 160 -11.57 24.71 0.10
CA MET A 160 -11.23 25.03 1.50
C MET A 160 -10.23 24.01 2.07
N ALA A 161 -9.57 24.38 3.18
CA ALA A 161 -8.67 23.47 3.90
C ALA A 161 -9.37 22.19 4.40
N GLN A 162 -10.66 22.29 4.75
CA GLN A 162 -11.50 21.13 5.08
C GLN A 162 -11.61 20.14 3.92
N ASP A 163 -11.73 20.65 2.69
CA ASP A 163 -11.85 19.81 1.50
C ASP A 163 -10.55 19.02 1.30
N LEU A 164 -9.40 19.69 1.43
CA LEU A 164 -8.10 19.03 1.37
C LEU A 164 -7.97 17.94 2.44
N SER A 165 -8.27 18.27 3.70
CA SER A 165 -8.23 17.30 4.81
C SER A 165 -9.12 16.09 4.55
N THR A 166 -10.32 16.32 4.01
CA THR A 166 -11.27 15.26 3.66
C THR A 166 -10.71 14.40 2.53
N LEU A 167 -10.19 15.00 1.47
CA LEU A 167 -9.60 14.26 0.34
C LEU A 167 -8.39 13.43 0.78
N LEU A 168 -7.50 13.98 1.59
CA LEU A 168 -6.33 13.26 2.11
C LEU A 168 -6.76 12.06 2.96
N SER A 169 -7.82 12.17 3.76
CA SER A 169 -8.35 11.05 4.55
C SER A 169 -8.94 9.92 3.70
N MET A 170 -9.30 10.20 2.45
CA MET A 170 -9.89 9.24 1.52
C MET A 170 -8.88 8.67 0.51
N CYS A 171 -7.62 9.13 0.55
CA CYS A 171 -6.63 8.66 -0.40
C CYS A 171 -6.25 7.20 -0.13
N VAL A 172 -5.85 6.50 -1.19
CA VAL A 172 -5.45 5.08 -1.15
C VAL A 172 -3.94 4.91 -1.09
N GLY A 173 -3.22 5.96 -1.47
CA GLY A 173 -1.78 6.07 -1.29
C GLY A 173 -1.27 7.45 -1.70
N ALA A 174 0.02 7.65 -1.48
CA ALA A 174 0.71 8.90 -1.71
C ALA A 174 2.06 8.65 -2.38
N VAL A 175 2.48 9.62 -3.18
CA VAL A 175 3.73 9.65 -3.92
C VAL A 175 4.44 10.95 -3.60
N LEU A 176 5.68 10.87 -3.11
CA LEU A 176 6.60 12.00 -3.02
C LEU A 176 7.41 12.07 -4.32
N LEU A 177 7.46 13.24 -4.93
CA LEU A 177 8.19 13.45 -6.18
C LEU A 177 9.62 13.95 -5.91
N ASP A 178 10.51 13.64 -6.84
CA ASP A 178 11.83 14.24 -6.93
C ASP A 178 11.71 15.54 -7.72
N ASN A 179 11.91 16.66 -7.03
CA ASN A 179 11.57 17.98 -7.54
C ASN A 179 12.77 18.53 -8.33
N GLY A 180 12.84 18.17 -9.61
CA GLY A 180 13.75 18.77 -10.57
C GLY A 180 13.36 20.20 -10.95
N TYR A 181 14.05 20.76 -11.94
CA TYR A 181 13.88 22.18 -12.34
C TYR A 181 12.53 22.51 -13.03
N ASP A 182 11.73 21.53 -13.43
CA ASP A 182 10.44 21.73 -14.13
C ASP A 182 9.30 20.95 -13.47
N LEU A 183 8.51 21.66 -12.66
CA LEU A 183 7.38 21.10 -11.92
C LEU A 183 6.22 20.65 -12.82
N PRO A 184 5.73 21.48 -13.78
CA PRO A 184 4.72 21.05 -14.75
C PRO A 184 5.09 19.76 -15.49
N ASP A 185 6.31 19.66 -16.00
CA ASP A 185 6.76 18.46 -16.73
C ASP A 185 6.86 17.24 -15.80
N THR A 186 7.33 17.44 -14.57
CA THR A 186 7.41 16.40 -13.55
C THR A 186 6.02 15.85 -13.20
N LEU A 187 5.05 16.73 -12.91
CA LEU A 187 3.68 16.35 -12.60
C LEU A 187 3.03 15.62 -13.77
N HIS A 188 3.25 16.10 -15.01
CA HIS A 188 2.72 15.48 -16.21
C HIS A 188 3.30 14.08 -16.45
N SER A 189 4.62 13.93 -16.34
CA SER A 189 5.30 12.65 -16.55
C SER A 189 4.86 11.58 -15.54
N VAL A 190 4.68 11.96 -14.27
CA VAL A 190 4.19 11.04 -13.23
C VAL A 190 2.72 10.70 -13.43
N GLU A 191 1.90 11.67 -13.85
CA GLU A 191 0.50 11.42 -14.18
C GLU A 191 0.36 10.43 -15.34
N GLU A 192 1.17 10.57 -16.39
CA GLU A 192 1.21 9.60 -17.50
C GLU A 192 1.63 8.20 -17.03
N ALA A 193 2.63 8.12 -16.15
CA ALA A 193 3.06 6.85 -15.57
C ALA A 193 1.95 6.19 -14.74
N LEU A 194 1.20 6.96 -13.95
CA LEU A 194 0.02 6.49 -13.21
C LEU A 194 -1.05 5.98 -14.18
N CYS A 195 -1.44 6.78 -15.17
CA CYS A 195 -2.40 6.38 -16.20
C CYS A 195 -2.06 5.01 -16.80
N ASN A 196 -0.78 4.80 -17.12
CA ASN A 196 -0.32 3.58 -17.77
C ASN A 196 -0.17 2.39 -16.82
N ARG A 197 0.28 2.61 -15.58
CA ARG A 197 0.71 1.54 -14.67
C ARG A 197 -0.35 1.12 -13.65
N ILE A 198 -1.37 1.96 -13.38
CA ILE A 198 -2.47 1.65 -12.44
C ILE A 198 -3.86 1.58 -13.12
N SER A 199 -3.87 1.23 -14.40
CA SER A 199 -5.08 1.10 -15.23
C SER A 199 -5.88 -0.20 -15.04
N TYR A 200 -5.48 -1.07 -14.11
CA TYR A 200 -6.14 -2.35 -13.79
C TYR A 200 -7.07 -2.22 -12.57
N PRO A 201 -8.02 -3.14 -12.36
CA PRO A 201 -8.95 -3.06 -11.24
C PRO A 201 -8.27 -3.37 -9.90
N TRP A 202 -7.87 -2.32 -9.18
CA TRP A 202 -7.26 -2.41 -7.85
C TRP A 202 -8.27 -2.16 -6.71
N VAL A 203 -9.45 -1.64 -7.02
CA VAL A 203 -10.64 -1.65 -6.12
C VAL A 203 -11.68 -2.60 -6.72
N VAL A 204 -12.20 -3.49 -5.90
CA VAL A 204 -13.27 -4.42 -6.30
C VAL A 204 -14.58 -4.05 -5.60
N PRO A 205 -15.74 -4.19 -6.27
CA PRO A 205 -17.03 -3.73 -5.72
C PRO A 205 -17.54 -4.62 -4.57
N THR A 206 -17.06 -5.85 -4.47
CA THR A 206 -17.53 -6.82 -3.47
C THR A 206 -16.52 -6.99 -2.34
N PRO A 207 -16.98 -7.18 -1.09
CA PRO A 207 -16.10 -7.51 0.03
C PRO A 207 -15.25 -8.73 -0.28
N ILE A 208 -13.95 -8.64 0.00
CA ILE A 208 -13.01 -9.75 -0.20
C ILE A 208 -12.99 -10.58 1.09
N PRO A 209 -13.43 -11.85 1.06
CA PRO A 209 -13.41 -12.68 2.26
C PRO A 209 -11.97 -12.96 2.70
N PRO A 210 -11.72 -13.11 4.01
CA PRO A 210 -10.41 -13.51 4.47
C PRO A 210 -10.08 -14.93 4.03
N GLU A 211 -8.90 -15.12 3.45
CA GLU A 211 -8.40 -16.44 3.05
C GLU A 211 -7.19 -16.84 3.88
N ARG A 212 -7.23 -18.07 4.39
CA ARG A 212 -6.09 -18.75 5.02
C ARG A 212 -5.67 -19.93 4.16
N LEU A 213 -4.40 -19.94 3.77
CA LEU A 213 -3.82 -20.96 2.89
C LEU A 213 -2.70 -21.73 3.58
N ALA A 214 -2.80 -23.05 3.52
CA ALA A 214 -1.67 -23.92 3.85
C ALA A 214 -0.66 -23.97 2.69
N TRP A 215 0.59 -23.64 2.99
CA TRP A 215 1.72 -23.64 2.07
C TRP A 215 2.67 -24.79 2.41
N VAL A 216 2.74 -25.82 1.56
CA VAL A 216 3.65 -26.95 1.74
C VAL A 216 4.97 -26.65 1.03
N GLU A 217 6.09 -26.92 1.70
CA GLU A 217 7.46 -26.69 1.20
C GLU A 217 7.73 -25.19 0.95
N GLY A 218 8.15 -24.51 2.01
CA GLY A 218 8.81 -23.22 1.93
C GLY A 218 10.06 -23.33 1.07
N ARG A 219 10.33 -22.28 0.28
CA ARG A 219 11.54 -22.27 -0.55
C ARG A 219 12.77 -22.20 0.36
N LYS A 220 13.83 -22.94 -0.02
CA LYS A 220 15.10 -22.99 0.73
C LYS A 220 15.79 -21.62 0.86
N ASP A 221 15.52 -20.72 -0.09
CA ASP A 221 16.12 -19.39 -0.17
C ASP A 221 15.09 -18.31 0.18
N ALA A 222 15.38 -17.55 1.25
CA ALA A 222 14.54 -16.46 1.71
C ALA A 222 14.50 -15.32 0.68
N ASP A 223 15.63 -14.93 0.09
CA ASP A 223 15.69 -13.78 -0.81
C ASP A 223 14.93 -14.04 -2.12
N ALA A 224 15.05 -15.26 -2.65
CA ALA A 224 14.36 -15.66 -3.86
C ALA A 224 12.83 -15.80 -3.67
N SER A 225 12.36 -16.03 -2.44
CA SER A 225 10.95 -16.37 -2.17
C SER A 225 10.18 -15.31 -1.39
N ARG A 226 10.86 -14.38 -0.73
CA ARG A 226 10.28 -13.30 0.08
C ARG A 226 9.15 -12.56 -0.62
N ARG A 227 9.34 -12.17 -1.89
CA ARG A 227 8.35 -11.43 -2.69
C ARG A 227 7.00 -12.13 -2.80
N MET A 228 6.98 -13.45 -2.77
CA MET A 228 5.75 -14.25 -2.86
C MET A 228 4.96 -14.21 -1.55
N TYR A 229 5.66 -14.24 -0.41
CA TYR A 229 5.03 -14.09 0.90
C TYR A 229 4.53 -12.66 1.10
N GLU A 230 5.32 -11.66 0.71
CA GLU A 230 4.91 -10.25 0.73
C GLU A 230 3.69 -10.02 -0.16
N ALA A 231 3.63 -10.63 -1.34
CA ALA A 231 2.45 -10.55 -2.21
C ALA A 231 1.21 -11.18 -1.57
N ALA A 232 1.35 -12.31 -0.87
CA ALA A 232 0.23 -12.91 -0.14
C ALA A 232 -0.26 -12.01 1.00
N ALA A 233 0.66 -11.45 1.79
CA ALA A 233 0.33 -10.49 2.84
C ALA A 233 -0.36 -9.24 2.28
N ALA A 234 0.13 -8.71 1.16
CA ALA A 234 -0.46 -7.55 0.50
C ALA A 234 -1.83 -7.83 -0.13
N LEU A 235 -2.21 -9.10 -0.34
CA LEU A 235 -3.56 -9.51 -0.73
C LEU A 235 -4.46 -9.81 0.49
N GLY A 236 -3.92 -9.74 1.72
CA GLY A 236 -4.64 -10.12 2.93
C GLY A 236 -4.83 -11.64 3.06
N ILE A 237 -3.95 -12.44 2.45
CA ILE A 237 -3.96 -13.90 2.55
C ILE A 237 -3.06 -14.31 3.73
N ALA A 238 -3.64 -15.00 4.69
CA ALA A 238 -2.90 -15.59 5.80
C ALA A 238 -2.24 -16.90 5.35
N LEU A 239 -0.93 -17.03 5.57
CA LEU A 239 -0.17 -18.22 5.19
C LEU A 239 0.17 -19.08 6.41
N VAL A 240 -0.18 -20.35 6.35
CA VAL A 240 0.26 -21.37 7.31
C VAL A 240 1.28 -22.25 6.61
N ILE A 241 2.55 -22.17 7.03
CA ILE A 241 3.65 -22.86 6.38
C ILE A 241 3.77 -24.27 6.96
N ILE A 242 3.81 -25.29 6.10
CA ILE A 242 4.04 -26.68 6.46
C ILE A 242 5.37 -27.08 5.85
N ASP A 243 6.38 -27.24 6.71
CA ASP A 243 7.75 -27.52 6.25
C ASP A 243 8.53 -28.29 7.31
N LYS A 244 9.73 -28.75 6.94
CA LYS A 244 10.65 -29.44 7.82
C LYS A 244 11.03 -28.58 9.03
N PRO A 245 11.27 -29.21 10.19
CA PRO A 245 11.91 -28.55 11.32
C PRO A 245 13.23 -27.90 10.92
N GLY A 246 13.55 -26.75 11.50
CA GLY A 246 14.73 -25.94 11.22
C GLY A 246 14.60 -25.01 10.01
N HIS A 247 13.43 -24.91 9.38
CA HIS A 247 13.21 -23.95 8.28
C HIS A 247 13.30 -22.50 8.79
N TRP A 248 13.79 -21.57 7.97
CA TRP A 248 14.01 -20.16 8.35
C TRP A 248 12.72 -19.41 8.73
N LEU A 249 11.57 -19.89 8.23
CA LEU A 249 10.26 -19.39 8.65
C LEU A 249 9.81 -19.93 10.01
N GLN A 250 10.40 -20.98 10.58
CA GLN A 250 9.88 -21.59 11.82
C GLN A 250 9.94 -20.67 13.04
N ASN A 251 10.90 -19.75 13.12
CA ASN A 251 11.08 -18.89 14.28
C ASN A 251 9.99 -17.80 14.35
N ASP A 252 9.10 -17.86 15.35
CA ASP A 252 8.03 -16.88 15.57
C ASP A 252 8.53 -15.49 15.98
N HIS A 253 9.78 -15.39 16.44
CA HIS A 253 10.44 -14.12 16.75
C HIS A 253 11.51 -13.77 15.72
N GLY A 254 11.56 -14.51 14.61
CA GLY A 254 12.50 -14.26 13.53
C GLY A 254 12.12 -13.04 12.69
N PRO A 255 13.06 -12.49 11.91
CA PRO A 255 12.81 -11.32 11.06
C PRO A 255 11.70 -11.54 10.04
N TYR A 256 11.39 -12.81 9.72
CA TYR A 256 10.40 -13.20 8.72
C TYR A 256 9.09 -13.73 9.30
N ALA A 257 8.91 -13.70 10.62
CA ALA A 257 7.69 -14.22 11.26
C ALA A 257 6.43 -13.53 10.72
N HIS A 258 6.51 -12.23 10.43
CA HIS A 258 5.43 -11.41 9.88
C HIS A 258 4.94 -11.85 8.48
N LEU A 259 5.68 -12.70 7.77
CA LEU A 259 5.32 -13.21 6.44
C LEU A 259 4.34 -14.38 6.47
N ARG A 260 4.03 -14.91 7.66
CA ARG A 260 3.13 -16.03 7.86
C ARG A 260 2.27 -15.82 9.10
N GLU A 261 1.16 -16.53 9.15
CA GLU A 261 0.33 -16.63 10.34
C GLU A 261 0.84 -17.74 11.28
N GLY A 262 1.27 -18.87 10.72
CA GLY A 262 1.66 -20.04 11.51
C GLY A 262 2.63 -20.97 10.78
N PHE A 263 3.32 -21.81 11.54
CA PHE A 263 4.25 -22.80 11.02
C PHE A 263 3.99 -24.17 11.64
N ILE A 264 3.83 -25.19 10.81
CA ILE A 264 3.64 -26.58 11.21
C ILE A 264 4.89 -27.35 10.80
N ALA A 265 5.70 -27.70 11.79
CA ALA A 265 6.89 -28.50 11.57
C ALA A 265 6.47 -29.95 11.26
N THR A 266 6.72 -30.42 10.04
CA THR A 266 6.31 -31.76 9.58
C THR A 266 7.34 -32.32 8.61
N ASN A 267 7.51 -33.64 8.56
CA ASN A 267 8.31 -34.25 7.50
C ASN A 267 7.60 -34.10 6.13
N ILE A 268 8.23 -33.36 5.22
CA ILE A 268 7.76 -33.09 3.86
C ILE A 268 8.34 -34.04 2.80
N ASP A 269 9.11 -35.06 3.20
CA ASP A 269 9.61 -36.08 2.28
C ASP A 269 8.45 -36.76 1.54
N VAL A 270 8.60 -36.96 0.23
CA VAL A 270 7.54 -37.56 -0.60
C VAL A 270 7.66 -39.09 -0.54
N ASP A 271 6.94 -39.69 0.39
CA ASP A 271 6.82 -41.15 0.58
C ASP A 271 5.33 -41.58 0.65
N GLU A 272 5.08 -42.88 0.88
CA GLU A 272 3.73 -43.45 0.95
C GLU A 272 2.82 -42.77 2.00
N GLY A 273 3.40 -42.25 3.09
CA GLY A 273 2.69 -41.56 4.17
C GLY A 273 2.57 -40.04 3.99
N PHE A 274 3.18 -39.46 2.95
CA PHE A 274 3.20 -38.00 2.75
C PHE A 274 1.80 -37.37 2.80
N VAL A 275 0.83 -37.98 2.10
CA VAL A 275 -0.54 -37.44 2.04
C VAL A 275 -1.19 -37.41 3.41
N ASP A 276 -1.05 -38.48 4.19
CA ASP A 276 -1.69 -38.57 5.51
C ASP A 276 -1.03 -37.60 6.50
N ARG A 277 0.30 -37.39 6.40
CA ARG A 277 1.00 -36.35 7.15
C ARG A 277 0.48 -34.95 6.82
N MET A 278 0.31 -34.63 5.54
CA MET A 278 -0.21 -33.33 5.11
C MET A 278 -1.65 -33.10 5.56
N VAL A 279 -2.52 -34.11 5.44
CA VAL A 279 -3.90 -34.02 5.92
C VAL A 279 -3.93 -33.83 7.44
N THR A 280 -3.08 -34.53 8.18
CA THR A 280 -2.97 -34.39 9.63
C THR A 280 -2.50 -33.00 10.02
N ALA A 281 -1.45 -32.48 9.37
CA ALA A 281 -0.94 -31.14 9.58
C ALA A 281 -2.02 -30.08 9.34
N VAL A 282 -2.74 -30.14 8.22
CA VAL A 282 -3.82 -29.19 7.92
C VAL A 282 -4.97 -29.30 8.93
N ARG A 283 -5.36 -30.51 9.33
CA ARG A 283 -6.43 -30.70 10.31
C ARG A 283 -6.06 -30.23 11.72
N SER A 284 -4.77 -30.28 12.07
CA SER A 284 -4.28 -29.85 13.37
C SER A 284 -4.33 -28.33 13.57
N TYR A 285 -4.47 -27.57 12.47
CA TYR A 285 -4.52 -26.11 12.52
C TYR A 285 -5.95 -25.64 12.26
N GLU A 286 -6.60 -25.18 13.33
CA GLU A 286 -7.98 -24.72 13.25
C GLU A 286 -8.12 -23.58 12.22
N ALA A 287 -9.16 -23.66 11.39
CA ALA A 287 -9.58 -22.64 10.43
C ALA A 287 -8.72 -22.43 9.16
N ILE A 288 -8.00 -23.44 8.65
CA ILE A 288 -7.49 -23.38 7.25
C ILE A 288 -8.67 -23.42 6.26
N SER A 289 -8.89 -22.31 5.55
CA SER A 289 -9.99 -22.16 4.59
C SER A 289 -9.76 -22.95 3.29
N ALA A 290 -8.50 -23.11 2.87
CA ALA A 290 -8.13 -23.96 1.75
C ALA A 290 -6.68 -24.44 1.82
N MET A 291 -6.44 -25.68 1.42
CA MET A 291 -5.09 -26.18 1.14
C MET A 291 -4.80 -26.01 -0.36
N ARG A 292 -3.86 -25.13 -0.71
CA ARG A 292 -3.48 -24.88 -2.12
C ARG A 292 -2.03 -25.31 -2.31
N LEU A 293 -1.83 -26.48 -2.92
CA LEU A 293 -0.49 -27.02 -3.24
C LEU A 293 0.28 -26.27 -4.35
N LYS A 294 -0.14 -25.06 -4.70
CA LYS A 294 0.53 -24.10 -5.61
C LYS A 294 -0.39 -22.88 -5.71
N LEU A 295 -0.01 -21.77 -5.07
CA LEU A 295 -0.68 -20.45 -5.10
C LEU A 295 -0.91 -19.89 -6.52
N ILE A 296 -0.23 -20.50 -7.50
CA ILE A 296 -0.16 -20.12 -8.91
C ILE A 296 -1.52 -19.91 -9.57
N ARG A 297 -2.53 -20.75 -9.30
CA ARG A 297 -3.86 -20.60 -9.95
C ARG A 297 -4.70 -19.45 -9.43
N TYR A 298 -4.50 -19.00 -8.18
CA TYR A 298 -5.27 -17.89 -7.61
C TYR A 298 -4.74 -16.56 -8.14
N LEU A 299 -3.42 -16.40 -8.15
CA LEU A 299 -2.76 -15.23 -8.75
C LEU A 299 -3.10 -15.10 -10.25
N LEU A 300 -3.14 -16.20 -11.00
CA LEU A 300 -3.55 -16.18 -12.42
C LEU A 300 -5.05 -15.91 -12.66
N ARG A 301 -5.92 -16.09 -11.66
CA ARG A 301 -7.37 -15.88 -11.79
C ARG A 301 -7.79 -14.48 -11.33
N VAL A 302 -7.08 -13.91 -10.34
CA VAL A 302 -7.28 -12.53 -9.88
C VAL A 302 -6.62 -11.53 -10.83
N TYR A 303 -5.48 -11.91 -11.42
CA TYR A 303 -4.78 -11.07 -12.37
C TYR A 303 -4.84 -11.71 -13.74
N ASP A 304 -5.60 -11.12 -14.68
CA ASP A 304 -5.43 -11.35 -16.12
C ASP A 304 -4.04 -10.80 -16.54
N ILE A 305 -2.95 -11.45 -16.09
CA ILE A 305 -1.56 -11.02 -16.28
C ILE A 305 -1.18 -11.34 -17.73
N LYS A 306 -1.55 -10.45 -18.65
CA LYS A 306 -0.87 -10.32 -19.94
C LYS A 306 0.40 -9.46 -19.86
N CYS A 307 0.64 -8.74 -18.76
CA CYS A 307 1.63 -7.66 -18.73
C CYS A 307 2.94 -7.94 -17.96
N ASP A 308 3.19 -9.13 -17.43
CA ASP A 308 4.50 -9.44 -16.83
C ASP A 308 5.01 -10.85 -17.19
N LEU A 309 5.78 -10.92 -18.27
CA LEU A 309 6.40 -12.14 -18.79
C LEU A 309 7.49 -12.72 -17.87
N ARG A 310 7.95 -11.97 -16.85
CA ARG A 310 9.01 -12.46 -15.94
C ARG A 310 8.46 -13.36 -14.83
N LEU A 311 7.27 -13.06 -14.30
CA LEU A 311 6.62 -13.95 -13.33
C LEU A 311 6.14 -15.26 -13.98
N THR A 312 5.61 -15.21 -15.21
CA THR A 312 5.11 -16.40 -15.91
C THR A 312 6.21 -17.41 -16.20
N ARG A 313 7.44 -16.97 -16.51
CA ARG A 313 8.59 -17.88 -16.75
C ARG A 313 9.14 -18.54 -15.49
N LEU A 314 9.06 -17.89 -14.33
CA LEU A 314 9.47 -18.48 -13.04
C LEU A 314 8.46 -19.51 -12.49
N LEU A 315 7.25 -19.58 -13.05
CA LEU A 315 6.12 -20.32 -12.50
C LEU A 315 5.75 -21.60 -13.29
N VAL A 316 6.35 -21.84 -14.46
CA VAL A 316 6.00 -22.98 -15.34
C VAL A 316 6.82 -24.24 -15.06
N ASP A 317 7.92 -24.16 -14.31
CA ASP A 317 8.71 -25.37 -14.02
C ASP A 317 8.15 -26.21 -12.86
N MET A 318 7.97 -27.49 -13.17
CA MET A 318 7.80 -28.68 -12.32
C MET A 318 6.38 -29.23 -12.08
N GLN A 319 6.18 -30.39 -12.73
CA GLN A 319 5.38 -31.58 -12.39
C GLN A 319 4.72 -31.64 -11.00
N VAL A 320 3.51 -31.08 -10.82
CA VAL A 320 2.65 -31.40 -9.65
C VAL A 320 1.17 -31.39 -10.04
N ILE A 321 0.81 -31.92 -11.21
CA ILE A 321 -0.60 -31.97 -11.63
C ILE A 321 -1.31 -33.23 -11.09
N GLY A 322 -0.59 -34.34 -10.93
CA GLY A 322 -1.14 -35.61 -10.40
C GLY A 322 -1.41 -35.57 -8.89
N LEU A 323 -0.48 -35.00 -8.11
CA LEU A 323 -0.57 -34.97 -6.64
C LEU A 323 -1.66 -34.01 -6.15
N VAL A 324 -1.83 -32.86 -6.83
CA VAL A 324 -2.89 -31.88 -6.54
C VAL A 324 -4.27 -32.52 -6.66
N LYS A 325 -4.54 -33.29 -7.73
CA LYS A 325 -5.85 -33.97 -7.90
C LYS A 325 -6.15 -34.94 -6.75
N LYS A 326 -5.17 -35.73 -6.31
CA LYS A 326 -5.32 -36.71 -5.22
C LYS A 326 -5.56 -36.01 -3.86
N LEU A 327 -4.89 -34.88 -3.61
CA LEU A 327 -5.06 -34.07 -2.40
C LEU A 327 -6.40 -33.32 -2.39
N THR A 328 -6.80 -32.67 -3.49
CA THR A 328 -8.12 -32.01 -3.57
C THR A 328 -9.28 -33.00 -3.48
N GLY A 329 -9.12 -34.23 -4.00
CA GLY A 329 -10.15 -35.27 -3.92
C GLY A 329 -10.40 -35.79 -2.49
N ARG A 330 -9.34 -36.03 -1.71
CA ARG A 330 -9.46 -36.50 -0.31
C ARG A 330 -9.81 -35.38 0.68
N LEU A 331 -9.42 -34.13 0.40
CA LEU A 331 -9.78 -32.99 1.25
C LEU A 331 -11.21 -32.51 0.98
N GLY A 332 -11.66 -32.49 -0.28
CA GLY A 332 -13.03 -32.09 -0.64
C GLY A 332 -14.11 -33.04 -0.12
N SER A 333 -13.78 -34.31 0.14
CA SER A 333 -14.67 -35.29 0.76
C SER A 333 -14.62 -35.29 2.29
N ALA A 334 -13.74 -34.49 2.91
CA ALA A 334 -13.56 -34.42 4.35
C ALA A 334 -13.78 -33.02 4.95
N LEU A 335 -14.08 -32.01 4.12
CA LEU A 335 -14.39 -30.63 4.50
C LEU A 335 -15.88 -30.27 4.26
N ILE A 336 -16.73 -31.28 4.05
CA ILE A 336 -18.20 -31.17 4.06
C ILE A 336 -18.72 -31.82 5.33
#